data_AF-A0A5K4F0B5-F1
#
_entry.id   AF-A0A5K4F0B5-F1
#
_cell.length_a   1.000
_cell.length_b   1.000
_cell.length_c   1.000
_cell.angle_alpha   90.00
_cell.angle_beta   90.00
_cell.angle_gamma   90.00
#
_symmetry.space_group_name_H-M   'P 1'
#
loop_
_entity.id
_entity.type
_entity.pdbx_description
1 polymer ?
#
loop_
_entity_poly.entity_id
_entity_poly.type
_entity_poly.pdbx_seq_one_letter_code
_entity_poly.pdbx_strand_id
1 'polypeptide(L)'
;MNSLAREALANPVNGCLDKEYKYRHINSLLEAKTNDLLRSAGKILAQEAQSIDECSYIQPNQSPKCYSPMTEKSDFLERNPEHNCEVENGISSPVDEHKHNHEPYSDKDEINDRNVLPEPAEGLGLKAQNRYLKAKVRVLLEENQKLNSQITHQNGEIVRMKSRMQELEEERNRLHRVTFAHSSQLEKMKKSLGETRVHCNELETEKTNYKKDYDSLKRNSDQQVFEIKSLTTRLNRAIEESDRYKAELDKVRSSTRESVGSMRHNMDNLMAENKRLEKQKSELISTFKKQMKLIDILRRQKMLIEASKCLQITEDEFLKALDW
;
A
#
# COMPACT_ATOMS: atom_id res chain seq x y z
N MET A 1 27.92 30.91 37.87
CA MET A 1 26.92 30.84 36.77
C MET A 1 27.45 30.22 35.46
N ASN A 2 28.74 29.87 35.32
CA ASN A 2 29.30 29.39 34.04
C ASN A 2 29.22 27.87 33.76
N SER A 3 28.59 27.06 34.61
CA SER A 3 28.53 25.60 34.39
C SER A 3 27.36 25.16 33.50
N LEU A 4 26.25 25.92 33.47
CA LEU A 4 25.01 25.50 32.80
C LEU A 4 25.01 25.80 31.29
N ALA A 5 25.88 26.66 30.79
CA ALA A 5 25.90 27.03 29.37
C ALA A 5 26.68 26.03 28.48
N ARG A 6 27.48 25.12 29.05
CA ARG A 6 28.27 24.16 28.26
C ARG A 6 27.49 22.91 27.84
N GLU A 7 26.38 22.60 28.50
CA GLU A 7 25.61 21.38 28.21
C GLU A 7 24.62 21.54 27.04
N ALA A 8 24.28 22.78 26.66
CA ALA A 8 23.35 23.06 25.56
C ALA A 8 24.00 22.98 24.16
N LEU A 9 25.32 22.78 24.07
CA LEU A 9 26.03 22.57 22.80
C LEU A 9 26.23 21.07 22.51
N ALA A 10 25.26 20.23 22.89
CA ALA A 10 25.14 18.88 22.34
C ALA A 10 24.98 19.01 20.82
N ASN A 11 26.09 18.79 20.11
CA ASN A 11 26.24 19.04 18.69
C ASN A 11 25.10 18.33 17.91
N PRO A 12 24.19 19.05 17.22
CA PRO A 12 23.05 18.44 16.53
C PRO A 12 23.48 17.41 15.46
N VAL A 13 24.73 17.48 14.99
CA VAL A 13 25.34 16.48 14.11
C VAL A 13 25.39 15.09 14.76
N ASN A 14 25.70 14.99 16.05
CA ASN A 14 25.77 13.69 16.75
C ASN A 14 24.38 13.04 16.86
N GLY A 15 23.34 13.84 17.10
CA GLY A 15 21.96 13.35 17.16
C GLY A 15 21.42 12.89 15.79
N CYS A 16 21.89 13.50 14.70
CA CYS A 16 21.53 13.08 13.34
C CYS A 16 22.22 11.75 12.97
N LEU A 17 23.50 11.60 13.29
CA LEU A 17 24.25 10.35 13.06
C LEU A 17 23.64 9.17 13.82
N ASP A 18 23.24 9.36 15.09
CA ASP A 18 22.59 8.30 15.87
C ASP A 18 21.26 7.84 15.26
N LYS A 19 20.47 8.77 14.70
CA LYS A 19 19.25 8.42 13.96
C LYS A 19 19.58 7.66 12.66
N GLU A 20 20.57 8.10 11.90
CA GLU A 20 20.99 7.43 10.67
C GLU A 20 21.43 5.98 10.94
N TYR A 21 22.23 5.75 11.99
CA TYR A 21 22.62 4.39 12.41
C TYR A 21 21.41 3.51 12.74
N LYS A 22 20.43 4.04 13.47
CA LYS A 22 19.18 3.32 13.79
C LYS A 22 18.40 2.98 12.52
N TYR A 23 18.27 3.91 11.59
CA TYR A 23 17.58 3.66 10.31
C TYR A 23 18.30 2.60 9.48
N ARG A 24 19.64 2.67 9.35
CA ARG A 24 20.41 1.64 8.63
C ARG A 24 20.25 0.26 9.26
N HIS A 25 20.26 0.18 10.59
CA HIS A 25 20.09 -1.09 11.30
C HIS A 25 18.68 -1.68 11.07
N ILE A 26 17.63 -0.86 11.18
CA ILE A 26 16.25 -1.27 10.91
C ILE A 26 16.10 -1.72 9.45
N ASN A 27 16.67 -0.99 8.49
CA ASN A 27 16.58 -1.33 7.08
C ASN A 27 17.26 -2.67 6.77
N SER A 28 18.42 -2.92 7.38
CA SER A 28 19.11 -4.21 7.26
C SER A 28 18.29 -5.37 7.85
N LEU A 29 17.61 -5.15 8.98
CA LEU A 29 16.69 -6.13 9.56
C LEU A 29 15.48 -6.40 8.65
N LEU A 30 14.92 -5.36 8.03
CA LEU A 30 13.80 -5.49 7.09
C LEU A 30 14.21 -6.25 5.83
N GLU A 31 15.39 -5.99 5.28
CA GLU A 31 15.95 -6.73 4.14
C GLU A 31 16.16 -8.21 4.48
N ALA A 32 16.74 -8.52 5.64
CA ALA A 32 16.92 -9.89 6.11
C ALA A 32 15.58 -10.63 6.25
N LYS A 33 14.60 -10.00 6.91
CA LYS A 33 13.25 -10.58 7.09
C LYS A 33 12.53 -10.79 5.76
N THR A 34 12.71 -9.87 4.80
CA THR A 34 12.13 -9.99 3.45
C THR A 34 12.72 -11.17 2.70
N ASN A 35 14.04 -11.36 2.77
CA ASN A 35 14.73 -12.50 2.16
C ASN A 35 14.29 -13.85 2.76
N ASP A 36 14.11 -13.91 4.08
CA ASP A 36 13.61 -15.12 4.75
C ASP A 36 12.17 -15.46 4.34
N LEU A 37 11.30 -14.44 4.24
CA LEU A 37 9.92 -14.62 3.80
C LEU A 37 9.86 -15.10 2.34
N LEU A 38 10.65 -14.51 1.44
CA LEU A 38 10.77 -14.94 0.04
C LEU A 38 11.25 -16.40 -0.06
N ARG A 39 12.26 -16.77 0.74
CA ARG A 39 12.78 -18.14 0.78
C ARG A 39 11.73 -19.12 1.30
N SER A 40 10.93 -18.74 2.29
CA SER A 40 9.83 -19.55 2.82
C SER A 40 8.72 -19.72 1.78
N ALA A 41 8.28 -18.63 1.15
CA ALA A 41 7.27 -18.65 0.11
C ALA A 41 7.71 -19.50 -1.10
N GLY A 42 8.97 -19.39 -1.51
CA GLY A 42 9.54 -20.22 -2.57
C GLY A 42 9.52 -21.72 -2.25
N LYS A 43 9.71 -22.11 -0.99
CA LYS A 43 9.59 -23.52 -0.55
C LYS A 43 8.15 -24.01 -0.63
N ILE A 44 7.18 -23.21 -0.17
CA ILE A 44 5.75 -23.56 -0.23
C ILE A 44 5.31 -23.73 -1.68
N LEU A 45 5.68 -22.81 -2.57
CA LEU A 45 5.37 -22.91 -4.00
C LEU A 45 5.99 -24.14 -4.65
N ALA A 46 7.23 -24.49 -4.27
CA ALA A 46 7.88 -25.71 -4.76
C ALA A 46 7.19 -26.99 -4.26
N GLN A 47 6.73 -27.01 -3.01
CA GLN A 47 5.95 -28.11 -2.46
C GLN A 47 4.59 -28.25 -3.16
N GLU A 48 3.88 -27.14 -3.37
CA GLU A 48 2.59 -27.14 -4.07
C GLU A 48 2.75 -27.62 -5.53
N ALA A 49 3.81 -27.18 -6.22
CA ALA A 49 4.11 -27.64 -7.57
C ALA A 49 4.40 -29.15 -7.63
N GLN A 50 5.09 -29.70 -6.62
CA GLN A 50 5.30 -31.15 -6.50
C GLN A 50 3.99 -31.90 -6.24
N SER A 51 3.12 -31.37 -5.38
CA SER A 51 1.79 -31.97 -5.13
C SER A 51 0.89 -31.94 -6.36
N ILE A 52 0.97 -30.88 -7.18
CA ILE A 52 0.23 -30.80 -8.45
C ILE A 52 0.76 -31.82 -9.45
N ASP A 53 2.07 -32.02 -9.53
CA ASP A 53 2.67 -32.99 -10.45
C ASP A 53 2.29 -34.43 -10.07
N GLU A 54 2.25 -34.75 -8.76
CA GLU A 54 1.73 -36.04 -8.26
C GLU A 54 0.24 -36.24 -8.55
N CYS A 55 -0.59 -35.20 -8.46
CA CYS A 55 -2.01 -35.29 -8.80
C CYS A 55 -2.28 -35.42 -10.31
N SER A 56 -1.32 -35.04 -11.17
CA SER A 56 -1.50 -35.08 -12.63
C SER A 56 -1.36 -36.49 -13.24
N TYR A 57 -0.87 -37.47 -12.47
CA TYR A 57 -0.78 -38.88 -12.87
C TYR A 57 -2.09 -39.66 -12.68
N ILE A 58 -3.24 -39.04 -12.92
CA ILE A 58 -4.53 -39.74 -13.00
C ILE A 58 -5.01 -39.69 -14.45
N GLN A 59 -5.07 -40.88 -15.06
CA GLN A 59 -5.39 -41.08 -16.47
C GLN A 59 -6.67 -40.35 -16.92
N PRO A 60 -6.66 -39.70 -18.09
CA PRO A 60 -7.82 -39.01 -18.64
C PRO A 60 -8.82 -40.04 -19.15
N ASN A 61 -9.92 -40.25 -18.43
CA ASN A 61 -11.03 -41.04 -18.93
C ASN A 61 -12.35 -40.28 -18.77
N GLN A 62 -13.05 -40.17 -19.89
CA GLN A 62 -14.45 -39.74 -20.07
C GLN A 62 -14.74 -38.23 -20.00
N SER A 63 -14.73 -37.63 -21.19
CA SER A 63 -15.33 -36.33 -21.54
C SER A 63 -16.86 -36.34 -21.41
N PRO A 64 -17.45 -35.41 -20.64
CA PRO A 64 -18.84 -35.01 -20.79
C PRO A 64 -18.92 -33.67 -21.54
N LYS A 65 -19.75 -33.65 -22.58
CA LYS A 65 -19.97 -32.54 -23.52
C LYS A 65 -20.34 -31.23 -22.81
N CYS A 66 -19.61 -30.18 -23.15
CA CYS A 66 -19.87 -28.80 -22.77
C CYS A 66 -21.23 -28.32 -23.29
N TYR A 67 -22.14 -27.97 -22.39
CA TYR A 67 -23.32 -27.17 -22.74
C TYR A 67 -22.93 -25.68 -22.67
N SER A 68 -23.07 -24.99 -23.80
CA SER A 68 -22.84 -23.55 -23.91
C SER A 68 -24.00 -22.77 -23.29
N PRO A 69 -23.75 -21.70 -22.53
CA PRO A 69 -24.81 -20.91 -21.88
C PRO A 69 -25.38 -19.89 -22.87
N MET A 70 -26.66 -20.04 -23.22
CA MET A 70 -27.42 -18.97 -23.87
C MET A 70 -27.72 -17.89 -22.83
N THR A 71 -27.22 -16.70 -23.11
CA THR A 71 -27.47 -15.45 -22.39
C THR A 71 -28.90 -14.98 -22.67
N GLU A 72 -29.81 -15.16 -21.72
CA GLU A 72 -31.12 -14.51 -21.78
C GLU A 72 -31.40 -13.76 -20.49
N LYS A 73 -31.43 -12.43 -20.63
CA LYS A 73 -31.82 -11.46 -19.61
C LYS A 73 -33.31 -11.65 -19.33
N SER A 74 -33.66 -12.34 -18.25
CA SER A 74 -35.01 -12.27 -17.69
C SER A 74 -34.95 -11.43 -16.41
N ASP A 75 -35.60 -10.26 -16.48
CA ASP A 75 -35.80 -9.36 -15.37
C ASP A 75 -36.34 -10.11 -14.15
N PHE A 76 -35.56 -10.06 -13.08
CA PHE A 76 -35.85 -10.61 -11.77
C PHE A 76 -36.96 -9.79 -11.14
N LEU A 77 -38.21 -10.09 -11.50
CA LEU A 77 -39.38 -9.61 -10.79
C LEU A 77 -39.42 -10.31 -9.43
N GLU A 78 -38.95 -9.56 -8.45
CA GLU A 78 -39.07 -9.70 -7.00
C GLU A 78 -40.50 -10.12 -6.62
N ARG A 79 -40.72 -11.44 -6.59
CA ARG A 79 -41.98 -12.03 -6.15
C ARG A 79 -41.88 -12.19 -4.65
N ASN A 80 -42.62 -11.36 -3.91
CA ASN A 80 -42.70 -11.39 -2.46
C ASN A 80 -42.90 -12.83 -1.93
N PRO A 81 -42.08 -13.26 -0.95
CA PRO A 81 -42.22 -14.56 -0.32
C PRO A 81 -43.31 -14.48 0.75
N GLU A 82 -44.56 -14.41 0.33
CA GLU A 82 -45.73 -14.59 1.20
C GLU A 82 -46.47 -15.87 0.80
N HIS A 83 -45.82 -17.00 0.98
CA HIS A 83 -46.52 -18.28 1.19
C HIS A 83 -45.71 -19.07 2.20
N ASN A 84 -45.81 -18.64 3.47
CA ASN A 84 -45.75 -19.57 4.59
C ASN A 84 -46.93 -20.53 4.42
N CYS A 85 -46.79 -21.54 3.57
CA CYS A 85 -47.53 -22.77 3.77
C CYS A 85 -46.85 -23.45 4.96
N GLU A 86 -47.22 -23.00 6.15
CA GLU A 86 -47.19 -23.80 7.36
C GLU A 86 -48.06 -25.02 7.04
N VAL A 87 -47.44 -26.03 6.43
CA VAL A 87 -47.95 -27.38 6.51
C VAL A 87 -47.77 -27.75 7.97
N GLU A 88 -48.75 -27.35 8.77
CA GLU A 88 -49.02 -27.98 10.04
C GLU A 88 -48.98 -29.47 9.75
N ASN A 89 -47.93 -30.10 10.26
CA ASN A 89 -47.80 -31.54 10.32
C ASN A 89 -48.95 -32.02 11.20
N GLY A 90 -50.13 -32.17 10.58
CA GLY A 90 -51.25 -32.91 11.10
C GLY A 90 -50.73 -34.31 11.37
N ILE A 91 -50.33 -34.50 12.63
CA ILE A 91 -50.57 -35.68 13.45
C ILE A 91 -51.11 -36.82 12.58
N SER A 92 -50.21 -37.57 11.94
CA SER A 92 -50.52 -38.95 11.61
C SER A 92 -50.62 -39.65 12.95
N SER A 93 -51.83 -39.57 13.53
CA SER A 93 -52.24 -40.44 14.62
C SER A 93 -51.86 -41.85 14.17
N PRO A 94 -51.19 -42.64 15.01
CA PRO A 94 -50.93 -44.04 14.73
C PRO A 94 -52.20 -44.64 14.18
N VAL A 95 -52.10 -45.25 13.00
CA VAL A 95 -53.18 -46.07 12.47
C VAL A 95 -53.33 -47.17 13.49
N ASP A 96 -54.23 -46.94 14.46
CA ASP A 96 -54.63 -47.91 15.44
C ASP A 96 -54.89 -49.17 14.65
N GLU A 97 -54.24 -50.24 15.11
CA GLU A 97 -54.57 -51.59 14.75
C GLU A 97 -56.09 -51.71 14.86
N HIS A 98 -56.76 -51.49 13.74
CA HIS A 98 -58.04 -52.09 13.45
C HIS A 98 -57.65 -53.56 13.31
N LYS A 99 -57.42 -54.19 14.47
CA LYS A 99 -57.90 -55.53 14.75
C LYS A 99 -59.28 -55.48 14.17
N HIS A 100 -59.39 -56.06 12.99
CA HIS A 100 -60.64 -56.39 12.36
C HIS A 100 -61.24 -57.40 13.32
N ASN A 101 -61.79 -56.87 14.42
CA ASN A 101 -62.83 -57.49 15.17
C ASN A 101 -63.84 -57.73 14.07
N HIS A 102 -63.92 -58.98 13.66
CA HIS A 102 -65.05 -59.50 12.93
C HIS A 102 -66.27 -59.05 13.74
N GLU A 103 -66.81 -57.88 13.39
CA GLU A 103 -68.13 -57.49 13.81
C GLU A 103 -69.00 -58.57 13.18
N PRO A 104 -69.65 -59.42 13.99
CA PRO A 104 -70.38 -60.54 13.47
C PRO A 104 -71.42 -59.95 12.53
N TYR A 105 -71.26 -60.22 11.23
CA TYR A 105 -72.23 -59.88 10.21
C TYR A 105 -73.47 -60.69 10.54
N SER A 106 -74.27 -60.13 11.45
CA SER A 106 -75.57 -60.61 11.85
C SER A 106 -76.58 -59.88 10.96
N ASP A 107 -76.42 -60.00 9.64
CA ASP A 107 -77.59 -60.02 8.78
C ASP A 107 -78.31 -61.32 9.09
N LYS A 108 -79.15 -61.25 10.12
CA LYS A 108 -80.30 -62.12 10.26
C LYS A 108 -81.36 -61.64 9.27
N ASP A 109 -81.01 -61.61 8.00
CA ASP A 109 -82.03 -61.81 7.00
C ASP A 109 -82.54 -63.23 7.23
N GLU A 110 -83.83 -63.31 7.53
CA GLU A 110 -84.63 -64.51 7.69
C GLU A 110 -84.54 -65.38 6.44
N ILE A 111 -83.42 -66.07 6.25
CA ILE A 111 -83.29 -67.10 5.22
C ILE A 111 -84.02 -68.32 5.78
N ASN A 112 -85.33 -68.28 5.56
CA ASN A 112 -86.31 -69.35 5.54
C ASN A 112 -85.65 -70.75 5.54
N ASP A 113 -85.52 -71.33 6.74
CA ASP A 113 -84.88 -72.62 7.04
C ASP A 113 -85.60 -73.83 6.39
N ARG A 114 -86.57 -73.61 5.50
CA ARG A 114 -87.45 -74.67 4.99
C ARG A 114 -87.10 -75.25 3.64
N ASN A 115 -86.17 -74.69 2.88
CA ASN A 115 -85.82 -75.21 1.55
C ASN A 115 -84.32 -75.52 1.42
N VAL A 116 -83.82 -76.47 2.24
CA VAL A 116 -82.42 -76.93 2.18
C VAL A 116 -82.12 -77.69 0.88
N LEU A 117 -83.14 -78.33 0.31
CA LEU A 117 -83.06 -79.07 -0.95
C LEU A 117 -83.56 -78.19 -2.11
N PRO A 118 -82.81 -78.09 -3.22
CA PRO A 118 -83.37 -77.52 -4.44
C PRO A 118 -84.47 -78.42 -5.00
N GLU A 119 -85.46 -77.82 -5.68
CA GLU A 119 -86.65 -78.46 -6.24
C GLU A 119 -86.42 -79.85 -6.88
N PRO A 120 -85.37 -80.09 -7.70
CA PRO A 120 -85.14 -81.40 -8.29
C PRO A 120 -84.84 -82.51 -7.27
N ALA A 121 -84.35 -82.17 -6.08
CA ALA A 121 -83.96 -83.12 -5.05
C ALA A 121 -85.12 -83.53 -4.13
N GLU A 122 -86.20 -82.75 -4.06
CA GLU A 122 -87.37 -83.06 -3.22
C GLU A 122 -88.12 -84.31 -3.71
N GLY A 123 -88.16 -84.54 -5.03
CA GLY A 123 -88.81 -85.71 -5.66
C GLY A 123 -88.00 -87.02 -5.60
N LEU A 124 -86.76 -87.01 -5.09
CA LEU A 124 -85.92 -88.20 -4.97
C LEU A 124 -86.24 -88.97 -3.68
N GLY A 125 -86.17 -90.31 -3.71
CA GLY A 125 -86.32 -91.11 -2.48
C GLY A 125 -85.25 -90.76 -1.43
N LEU A 126 -85.56 -90.94 -0.13
CA LEU A 126 -84.71 -90.55 1.01
C LEU A 126 -83.22 -90.92 0.86
N LYS A 127 -82.91 -92.10 0.31
CA LYS A 127 -81.51 -92.53 0.06
C LYS A 127 -80.80 -91.65 -0.96
N ALA A 128 -81.51 -91.18 -1.99
CA ALA A 128 -80.95 -90.33 -3.02
C ALA A 128 -80.90 -88.86 -2.60
N GLN A 129 -81.86 -88.36 -1.81
CA GLN A 129 -81.73 -87.10 -1.08
C GLN A 129 -80.49 -87.09 -0.17
N ASN A 130 -80.23 -88.17 0.57
CA ASN A 130 -79.04 -88.29 1.42
C ASN A 130 -77.73 -88.28 0.60
N ARG A 131 -77.71 -88.90 -0.59
CA ARG A 131 -76.58 -88.82 -1.53
C ARG A 131 -76.37 -87.41 -2.06
N TYR A 132 -77.45 -86.73 -2.46
CA TYR A 132 -77.42 -85.35 -2.92
C TYR A 132 -76.88 -84.40 -1.83
N LEU A 133 -77.42 -84.48 -0.61
CA LEU A 133 -76.96 -83.67 0.52
C LEU A 133 -75.49 -83.94 0.85
N LYS A 134 -75.04 -85.21 0.87
CA LYS A 134 -73.61 -85.54 1.07
C LYS A 134 -72.72 -84.96 -0.03
N ALA A 135 -73.18 -84.96 -1.28
CA ALA A 135 -72.45 -84.33 -2.38
C ALA A 135 -72.40 -82.80 -2.22
N LYS A 136 -73.53 -82.16 -1.88
CA LYS A 136 -73.59 -80.70 -1.61
C LYS A 136 -72.70 -80.31 -0.43
N VAL A 137 -72.70 -81.08 0.66
CA VAL A 137 -71.78 -80.88 1.79
C VAL A 137 -70.33 -80.99 1.34
N ARG A 138 -69.99 -81.97 0.50
CA ARG A 138 -68.62 -82.10 -0.03
C ARG A 138 -68.23 -80.91 -0.91
N VAL A 139 -69.10 -80.51 -1.83
CA VAL A 139 -68.88 -79.32 -2.69
C VAL A 139 -68.70 -78.06 -1.84
N LEU A 140 -69.56 -77.85 -0.83
CA LEU A 140 -69.46 -76.70 0.07
C LEU A 140 -68.21 -76.74 0.96
N LEU A 141 -67.74 -77.93 1.36
CA LEU A 141 -66.47 -78.10 2.08
C LEU A 141 -65.27 -77.79 1.19
N GLU A 142 -65.28 -78.24 -0.07
CA GLU A 142 -64.25 -77.93 -1.06
C GLU A 142 -64.22 -76.42 -1.37
N GLU A 143 -65.39 -75.79 -1.52
CA GLU A 143 -65.52 -74.35 -1.71
C GLU A 143 -65.06 -73.56 -0.47
N ASN A 144 -65.44 -73.99 0.74
CA ASN A 144 -64.92 -73.41 1.98
C ASN A 144 -63.39 -73.54 2.06
N GLN A 145 -62.84 -74.69 1.70
CA GLN A 145 -61.39 -74.90 1.71
C GLN A 145 -60.70 -73.98 0.70
N LYS A 146 -61.29 -73.81 -0.50
CA LYS A 146 -60.81 -72.87 -1.52
C LYS A 146 -60.87 -71.43 -1.02
N LEU A 147 -62.00 -70.98 -0.48
CA LEU A 147 -62.16 -69.64 0.08
C LEU A 147 -61.17 -69.40 1.23
N ASN A 148 -60.99 -70.36 2.15
CA ASN A 148 -59.99 -70.27 3.22
C ASN A 148 -58.55 -70.17 2.69
N SER A 149 -58.22 -70.91 1.62
CA SER A 149 -56.91 -70.81 0.98
C SER A 149 -56.69 -69.45 0.31
N GLN A 150 -57.74 -68.89 -0.31
CA GLN A 150 -57.71 -67.56 -0.92
C GLN A 150 -57.60 -66.45 0.12
N ILE A 151 -58.35 -66.53 1.22
CA ILE A 151 -58.27 -65.60 2.36
C ILE A 151 -56.86 -65.65 2.96
N THR A 152 -56.31 -66.84 3.18
CA THR A 152 -54.93 -67.01 3.69
C THR A 152 -53.91 -66.39 2.74
N HIS A 153 -54.05 -66.62 1.43
CA HIS A 153 -53.18 -66.03 0.41
C HIS A 153 -53.28 -64.50 0.40
N GLN A 154 -54.50 -63.95 0.32
CA GLN A 154 -54.75 -62.50 0.33
C GLN A 154 -54.26 -61.84 1.62
N ASN A 155 -54.43 -62.47 2.78
CA ASN A 155 -53.85 -61.99 4.04
C ASN A 155 -52.31 -61.94 3.98
N GLY A 156 -51.68 -62.95 3.38
CA GLY A 156 -50.24 -62.93 3.11
C GLY A 156 -49.81 -61.76 2.22
N GLU A 157 -50.56 -61.50 1.14
CA GLU A 157 -50.33 -60.35 0.26
C GLU A 157 -50.49 -59.02 1.00
N ILE A 158 -51.52 -58.86 1.84
CA ILE A 158 -51.77 -57.67 2.65
C ILE A 158 -50.60 -57.41 3.62
N VAL A 159 -50.13 -58.45 4.33
CA VAL A 159 -48.97 -58.32 5.25
C VAL A 159 -47.72 -57.89 4.48
N ARG A 160 -47.46 -58.50 3.32
CA ARG A 160 -46.31 -58.14 2.47
C ARG A 160 -46.42 -56.70 1.98
N MET A 161 -47.59 -56.26 1.52
CA MET A 161 -47.81 -54.89 1.06
C MET A 161 -47.69 -53.88 2.20
N LYS A 162 -48.16 -54.19 3.41
CA LYS A 162 -47.98 -53.36 4.60
C LYS A 162 -46.51 -53.20 4.98
N SER A 163 -45.74 -54.29 5.00
CA SER A 163 -44.27 -54.23 5.21
C SER A 163 -43.61 -53.33 4.15
N ARG A 164 -43.99 -53.49 2.88
CA ARG A 164 -43.45 -52.68 1.79
C ARG A 164 -43.79 -51.19 1.92
N MET A 165 -45.01 -50.88 2.35
CA MET A 165 -45.46 -49.50 2.60
C MET A 165 -44.66 -48.86 3.74
N GLN A 166 -44.45 -49.58 4.84
CA GLN A 166 -43.66 -49.12 5.97
C GLN A 166 -42.20 -48.83 5.56
N GLU A 167 -41.55 -49.74 4.81
CA GLU A 167 -40.20 -49.51 4.27
C GLU A 167 -40.11 -48.24 3.42
N LEU A 168 -41.12 -48.00 2.56
CA LEU A 168 -41.16 -46.81 1.70
C LEU A 168 -41.39 -45.52 2.50
N GLU A 169 -42.18 -45.57 3.57
CA GLU A 169 -42.40 -44.42 4.47
C GLU A 169 -41.13 -44.07 5.25
N GLU A 170 -40.44 -45.06 5.79
CA GLU A 170 -39.14 -44.89 6.46
C GLU A 170 -38.10 -44.30 5.51
N GLU A 171 -38.04 -44.80 4.27
CA GLU A 171 -37.15 -44.27 3.23
C GLU A 171 -37.53 -42.84 2.81
N ARG A 172 -38.82 -42.53 2.65
CA ARG A 172 -39.30 -41.16 2.39
C ARG A 172 -38.88 -40.22 3.51
N ASN A 173 -39.05 -40.62 4.77
CA ASN A 173 -38.64 -39.82 5.94
C ASN A 173 -37.11 -39.63 6.01
N ARG A 174 -36.33 -40.64 5.61
CA ARG A 174 -34.87 -40.54 5.49
C ARG A 174 -34.46 -39.55 4.40
N LEU A 175 -35.03 -39.67 3.19
CA LEU A 175 -34.77 -38.77 2.07
C LEU A 175 -35.19 -37.33 2.37
N HIS A 176 -36.29 -37.13 3.08
CA HIS A 176 -36.73 -35.80 3.50
C HIS A 176 -35.73 -35.13 4.45
N ARG A 177 -35.21 -35.86 5.44
CA ARG A 177 -34.15 -35.38 6.34
C ARG A 177 -32.86 -35.03 5.59
N VAL A 178 -32.44 -35.86 4.65
CA VAL A 178 -31.25 -35.61 3.81
C VAL A 178 -31.44 -34.38 2.93
N THR A 179 -32.61 -34.24 2.29
CA THR A 179 -32.95 -33.08 1.44
C THR A 179 -32.93 -31.79 2.24
N PHE A 180 -33.51 -31.80 3.46
CA PHE A 180 -33.48 -30.65 4.36
C PHE A 180 -32.04 -30.27 4.77
N ALA A 181 -31.21 -31.27 5.11
CA ALA A 181 -29.81 -31.04 5.45
C ALA A 181 -29.01 -30.44 4.28
N HIS A 182 -29.19 -30.96 3.06
CA HIS A 182 -28.57 -30.42 1.86
C HIS A 182 -29.06 -29.00 1.52
N SER A 183 -30.35 -28.72 1.68
CA SER A 183 -30.91 -27.38 1.50
C SER A 183 -30.27 -26.38 2.47
N SER A 184 -30.19 -26.72 3.76
CA SER A 184 -29.51 -25.89 4.77
C SER A 184 -28.02 -25.65 4.44
N GLN A 185 -27.33 -26.67 3.95
CA GLN A 185 -25.92 -26.55 3.56
C GLN A 185 -25.74 -25.67 2.31
N LEU A 186 -26.63 -25.77 1.31
CA LEU A 186 -26.61 -24.92 0.13
C LEU A 186 -26.80 -23.45 0.49
N GLU A 187 -27.73 -23.14 1.40
CA GLU A 187 -27.95 -21.76 1.86
C GLU A 187 -26.73 -21.20 2.61
N LYS A 188 -26.07 -22.02 3.45
CA LYS A 188 -24.79 -21.62 4.10
C LYS A 188 -23.70 -21.32 3.07
N MET A 189 -23.53 -22.18 2.06
CA MET A 189 -22.52 -21.99 1.01
C MET A 189 -22.83 -20.76 0.14
N LYS A 190 -24.09 -20.51 -0.21
CA LYS A 190 -24.50 -19.29 -0.93
C LYS A 190 -24.20 -18.03 -0.13
N LYS A 191 -24.49 -18.03 1.18
CA LYS A 191 -24.18 -16.90 2.06
C LYS A 191 -22.68 -16.61 2.09
N SER A 192 -21.85 -17.64 2.32
CA SER A 192 -20.39 -17.50 2.35
C SER A 192 -19.81 -17.04 1.00
N LEU A 193 -20.36 -17.52 -0.12
CA LEU A 193 -19.98 -17.06 -1.46
C LEU A 193 -20.34 -15.58 -1.66
N GLY A 194 -21.52 -15.15 -1.19
CA GLY A 194 -21.94 -13.76 -1.22
C GLY A 194 -21.01 -12.84 -0.42
N GLU A 195 -20.67 -13.23 0.81
CA GLU A 195 -19.72 -12.52 1.67
C GLU A 195 -18.34 -12.40 1.01
N THR A 196 -17.81 -13.49 0.45
CA THR A 196 -16.52 -13.48 -0.26
C THR A 196 -16.54 -12.57 -1.48
N ARG A 197 -17.65 -12.56 -2.24
CA ARG A 197 -17.79 -11.68 -3.40
C ARG A 197 -17.82 -10.20 -3.01
N VAL A 198 -18.49 -9.85 -1.91
CA VAL A 198 -18.48 -8.49 -1.37
C VAL A 198 -17.06 -8.09 -0.97
N HIS A 199 -16.36 -8.97 -0.24
CA HIS A 199 -14.97 -8.72 0.17
C HIS A 199 -14.02 -8.53 -1.02
N CYS A 200 -14.16 -9.35 -2.07
CA CYS A 200 -13.37 -9.16 -3.30
C CYS A 200 -13.65 -7.81 -3.98
N ASN A 201 -14.91 -7.38 -4.01
CA ASN A 201 -15.25 -6.07 -4.57
C ASN A 201 -14.65 -4.93 -3.74
N GLU A 202 -14.72 -5.01 -2.41
CA GLU A 202 -14.09 -4.04 -1.50
C GLU A 202 -12.58 -3.94 -1.75
N LEU A 203 -11.87 -5.07 -1.79
CA LEU A 203 -10.44 -5.11 -2.07
C LEU A 203 -10.07 -4.52 -3.43
N GLU A 204 -10.85 -4.79 -4.48
CA GLU A 204 -10.63 -4.16 -5.79
C GLU A 204 -10.85 -2.64 -5.73
N THR A 205 -11.87 -2.15 -5.01
CA THR A 205 -12.06 -0.71 -4.83
C THR A 205 -10.90 -0.07 -4.07
N GLU A 206 -10.44 -0.67 -2.98
CA GLU A 206 -9.28 -0.20 -2.22
C GLU A 206 -8.01 -0.17 -3.07
N LYS A 207 -7.74 -1.25 -3.82
CA LYS A 207 -6.62 -1.33 -4.77
C LYS A 207 -6.69 -0.21 -5.80
N THR A 208 -7.87 0.12 -6.33
CA THR A 208 -8.01 1.25 -7.26
C THR A 208 -7.75 2.60 -6.59
N ASN A 209 -8.14 2.76 -5.32
CA ASN A 209 -7.89 3.98 -4.55
C ASN A 209 -6.39 4.14 -4.25
N TYR A 210 -5.74 3.11 -3.73
CA TYR A 210 -4.28 3.13 -3.50
C TYR A 210 -3.49 3.37 -4.77
N LYS A 211 -3.93 2.85 -5.91
CA LYS A 211 -3.33 3.13 -7.23
C LYS A 211 -3.42 4.62 -7.58
N LYS A 212 -4.59 5.23 -7.41
CA LYS A 212 -4.80 6.68 -7.65
C LYS A 212 -3.95 7.54 -6.72
N ASP A 213 -3.89 7.19 -5.44
CA ASP A 213 -3.10 7.92 -4.45
C ASP A 213 -1.60 7.81 -4.74
N TYR A 214 -1.12 6.63 -5.12
CA TYR A 214 0.25 6.43 -5.55
C TYR A 214 0.60 7.31 -6.76
N ASP A 215 -0.25 7.31 -7.80
CA ASP A 215 -0.02 8.11 -8.99
C ASP A 215 -0.05 9.62 -8.68
N SER A 216 -0.92 10.06 -7.75
CA SER A 216 -0.98 11.44 -7.26
C SER A 216 0.30 11.84 -6.51
N LEU A 217 0.73 11.02 -5.56
CA LEU A 217 1.98 11.23 -4.81
C LEU A 217 3.21 11.23 -5.72
N LYS A 218 3.23 10.35 -6.73
CA LYS A 218 4.31 10.29 -7.71
C LYS A 218 4.41 11.59 -8.52
N ARG A 219 3.28 12.12 -9.01
CA ARG A 219 3.25 13.42 -9.71
C ARG A 219 3.72 14.57 -8.81
N ASN A 220 3.29 14.60 -7.56
CA ASN A 220 3.73 15.62 -6.59
C ASN A 220 5.23 15.52 -6.31
N SER A 221 5.79 14.31 -6.20
CA SER A 221 7.22 14.09 -6.04
C SER A 221 8.01 14.58 -7.25
N ASP A 222 7.56 14.27 -8.46
CA ASP A 222 8.21 14.72 -9.69
C ASP A 222 8.18 16.26 -9.82
N GLN A 223 7.09 16.90 -9.41
CA GLN A 223 6.97 18.36 -9.32
C GLN A 223 7.96 18.96 -8.31
N GLN A 224 8.07 18.39 -7.11
CA GLN A 224 9.04 18.82 -6.10
C GLN A 224 10.50 18.67 -6.59
N VAL A 225 10.81 17.57 -7.31
CA VAL A 225 12.14 17.38 -7.90
C VAL A 225 12.44 18.47 -8.93
N PHE A 226 11.47 18.88 -9.74
CA PHE A 226 11.64 19.98 -10.69
C PHE A 226 11.89 21.32 -9.97
N GLU A 227 11.12 21.61 -8.92
CA GLU A 227 11.28 22.82 -8.10
C GLU A 227 12.64 22.87 -7.41
N ILE A 228 13.09 21.76 -6.83
CA ILE A 228 14.42 21.64 -6.21
C ILE A 228 15.50 21.92 -7.25
N LYS A 229 15.44 21.30 -8.44
CA LYS A 229 16.42 21.54 -9.52
C LYS A 229 16.45 23.01 -9.96
N SER A 230 15.29 23.65 -10.06
CA SER A 230 15.16 25.08 -10.37
C SER A 230 15.80 25.95 -9.29
N LEU A 231 15.50 25.68 -8.01
CA LEU A 231 16.08 26.39 -6.87
C LEU A 231 17.60 26.18 -6.76
N THR A 232 18.10 24.96 -6.96
CA THR A 232 19.54 24.68 -6.99
C THR A 232 20.24 25.46 -8.09
N THR A 233 19.64 25.58 -9.28
CA THR A 233 20.21 26.37 -10.37
C THR A 233 20.29 27.86 -10.02
N ARG A 234 19.24 28.41 -9.39
CA ARG A 234 19.23 29.81 -8.92
C ARG A 234 20.25 30.04 -7.81
N LEU A 235 20.37 29.09 -6.87
CA LEU A 235 21.34 29.14 -5.79
C LEU A 235 22.78 29.15 -6.34
N ASN A 236 23.10 28.27 -7.29
CA ASN A 236 24.43 28.24 -7.90
C ASN A 236 24.78 29.57 -8.59
N ARG A 237 23.84 30.19 -9.31
CA ARG A 237 24.03 31.53 -9.89
C ARG A 237 24.32 32.58 -8.82
N ALA A 238 23.57 32.56 -7.71
CA ALA A 238 23.81 33.50 -6.61
C ALA A 238 25.18 33.28 -5.94
N ILE A 239 25.65 32.04 -5.85
CA ILE A 239 26.99 31.69 -5.36
C ILE A 239 28.06 32.24 -6.31
N GLU A 240 27.92 31.98 -7.62
CA GLU A 240 28.84 32.50 -8.65
C GLU A 240 28.90 34.03 -8.65
N GLU A 241 27.76 34.71 -8.50
CA GLU A 241 27.69 36.17 -8.37
C GLU A 241 28.39 36.67 -7.09
N SER A 242 28.17 36.00 -5.95
CA SER A 242 28.83 36.33 -4.68
C SER A 242 30.34 36.20 -4.78
N ASP A 243 30.83 35.13 -5.40
CA ASP A 243 32.27 34.89 -5.58
C ASP A 243 32.89 35.88 -6.58
N ARG A 244 32.15 36.28 -7.62
CA ARG A 244 32.54 37.39 -8.51
C ARG A 244 32.69 38.70 -7.74
N TYR A 245 31.73 39.07 -6.90
CA TYR A 245 31.80 40.30 -6.12
C TYR A 245 32.94 40.29 -5.10
N LYS A 246 33.22 39.14 -4.47
CA LYS A 246 34.39 38.99 -3.60
C LYS A 246 35.71 39.20 -4.37
N ALA A 247 35.84 38.58 -5.53
CA ALA A 247 37.03 38.73 -6.37
C ALA A 247 37.25 40.18 -6.82
N GLU A 248 36.17 40.88 -7.21
CA GLU A 248 36.26 42.30 -7.58
C GLU A 248 36.63 43.17 -6.37
N LEU A 249 36.06 42.90 -5.20
CA LEU A 249 36.37 43.62 -3.98
C LEU A 249 37.84 43.43 -3.55
N ASP A 250 38.38 42.22 -3.69
CA ASP A 250 39.79 41.94 -3.41
C ASP A 250 40.73 42.60 -4.42
N LYS A 251 40.32 42.66 -5.70
CA LYS A 251 41.04 43.40 -6.74
C LYS A 251 41.09 44.90 -6.43
N VAL A 252 39.96 45.51 -6.06
CA VAL A 252 39.87 46.93 -5.67
C VAL A 252 40.71 47.20 -4.41
N ARG A 253 40.67 46.31 -3.41
CA ARG A 253 41.50 46.43 -2.19
C ARG A 253 43.00 46.37 -2.51
N SER A 254 43.41 45.43 -3.36
CA SER A 254 44.80 45.30 -3.80
C SER A 254 45.27 46.53 -4.58
N SER A 255 44.46 46.99 -5.54
CA SER A 255 44.74 48.22 -6.31
C SER A 255 44.84 49.46 -5.42
N THR A 256 43.95 49.59 -4.43
CA THR A 256 43.99 50.70 -3.45
C THR A 256 45.26 50.64 -2.62
N ARG A 257 45.66 49.46 -2.13
CA ARG A 257 46.89 49.28 -1.35
C ARG A 257 48.13 49.67 -2.16
N GLU A 258 48.19 49.25 -3.41
CA GLU A 258 49.30 49.59 -4.32
C GLU A 258 49.36 51.09 -4.63
N SER A 259 48.21 51.72 -4.92
CA SER A 259 48.11 53.17 -5.12
C SER A 259 48.58 53.95 -3.89
N VAL A 260 48.13 53.56 -2.70
CA VAL A 260 48.58 54.18 -1.44
C VAL A 260 50.07 53.97 -1.21
N GLY A 261 50.61 52.79 -1.53
CA GLY A 261 52.04 52.50 -1.47
C GLY A 261 52.87 53.40 -2.40
N SER A 262 52.42 53.55 -3.64
CA SER A 262 53.06 54.42 -4.65
C SER A 262 53.01 55.90 -4.23
N MET A 263 51.85 56.39 -3.76
CA MET A 263 51.72 57.76 -3.26
C MET A 263 52.65 58.03 -2.06
N ARG A 264 52.78 57.07 -1.14
CA ARG A 264 53.69 57.21 0.01
C ARG A 264 55.15 57.26 -0.43
N HIS A 265 55.56 56.39 -1.35
CA HIS A 265 56.90 56.42 -1.92
C HIS A 265 57.20 57.75 -2.64
N ASN A 266 56.26 58.25 -3.44
CA ASN A 266 56.39 59.54 -4.12
C ASN A 266 56.46 60.71 -3.12
N MET A 267 55.65 60.68 -2.06
CA MET A 267 55.71 61.67 -0.98
C MET A 267 57.09 61.66 -0.31
N ASP A 268 57.61 60.49 0.05
CA ASP A 268 58.93 60.36 0.68
C ASP A 268 60.07 60.89 -0.23
N ASN A 269 60.01 60.60 -1.53
CA ASN A 269 60.96 61.13 -2.52
C ASN A 269 60.89 62.65 -2.63
N LEU A 270 59.68 63.23 -2.72
CA LEU A 270 59.47 64.67 -2.76
C LEU A 270 59.93 65.37 -1.48
N MET A 271 59.72 64.77 -0.31
CA MET A 271 60.23 65.31 0.96
C MET A 271 61.76 65.30 1.02
N ALA A 272 62.40 64.22 0.55
CA ALA A 272 63.86 64.12 0.50
C ALA A 272 64.45 65.17 -0.45
N GLU A 273 63.84 65.35 -1.62
CA GLU A 273 64.22 66.35 -2.60
C GLU A 273 64.01 67.77 -2.09
N ASN A 274 62.88 68.06 -1.44
CA ASN A 274 62.61 69.36 -0.83
C ASN A 274 63.67 69.71 0.23
N LYS A 275 64.02 68.74 1.09
CA LYS A 275 65.11 68.90 2.07
C LYS A 275 66.46 69.15 1.41
N ARG A 276 66.75 68.50 0.27
CA ARG A 276 67.97 68.72 -0.52
C ARG A 276 68.00 70.14 -1.11
N LEU A 277 66.90 70.59 -1.69
CA LEU A 277 66.77 71.93 -2.28
C LEU A 277 66.88 73.04 -1.23
N GLU A 278 66.27 72.89 -0.05
CA GLU A 278 66.40 73.86 1.05
C GLU A 278 67.85 73.97 1.57
N LYS A 279 68.61 72.86 1.60
CA LYS A 279 70.05 72.90 1.90
C LYS A 279 70.83 73.67 0.84
N GLN A 280 70.62 73.36 -0.44
CA GLN A 280 71.29 74.06 -1.55
C GLN A 280 70.98 75.55 -1.57
N LYS A 281 69.71 75.92 -1.34
CA LYS A 281 69.29 77.32 -1.19
C LYS A 281 70.01 78.02 -0.03
N SER A 282 70.13 77.35 1.12
CA SER A 282 70.83 77.89 2.29
C SER A 282 72.32 78.10 2.01
N GLU A 283 72.97 77.14 1.36
CA GLU A 283 74.37 77.23 0.92
C GLU A 283 74.55 78.38 -0.08
N LEU A 284 73.68 78.49 -1.08
CA LEU A 284 73.72 79.58 -2.06
C LEU A 284 73.58 80.95 -1.40
N ILE A 285 72.60 81.12 -0.49
CA ILE A 285 72.45 82.36 0.29
C ILE A 285 73.73 82.69 1.09
N SER A 286 74.38 81.68 1.68
CA SER A 286 75.65 81.85 2.38
C SER A 286 76.77 82.31 1.46
N THR A 287 76.87 81.76 0.24
CA THR A 287 77.85 82.20 -0.76
C THR A 287 77.63 83.65 -1.21
N PHE A 288 76.39 84.07 -1.46
CA PHE A 288 76.06 85.46 -1.78
C PHE A 288 76.43 86.42 -0.65
N LYS A 289 76.17 86.05 0.61
CA LYS A 289 76.59 86.85 1.78
C LYS A 289 78.10 87.02 1.85
N LYS A 290 78.88 85.96 1.55
CA LYS A 290 80.35 86.03 1.52
C LYS A 290 80.84 86.92 0.37
N GLN A 291 80.25 86.79 -0.82
CA GLN A 291 80.56 87.64 -1.97
C GLN A 291 80.28 89.11 -1.69
N MET A 292 79.15 89.44 -1.05
CA MET A 292 78.82 90.81 -0.68
C MET A 292 79.90 91.42 0.24
N LYS A 293 80.31 90.68 1.29
CA LYS A 293 81.40 91.11 2.18
C LYS A 293 82.72 91.29 1.44
N LEU A 294 83.04 90.39 0.50
CA LEU A 294 84.24 90.49 -0.32
C LEU A 294 84.22 91.75 -1.20
N ILE A 295 83.09 92.06 -1.83
CA ILE A 295 82.91 93.29 -2.60
C ILE A 295 83.13 94.52 -1.71
N ASP A 296 82.57 94.54 -0.50
CA ASP A 296 82.76 95.65 0.43
C ASP A 296 84.24 95.84 0.83
N ILE A 297 84.96 94.74 1.09
CA ILE A 297 86.40 94.77 1.40
C ILE A 297 87.19 95.29 0.20
N LEU A 298 86.94 94.77 -1.00
CA LEU A 298 87.66 95.17 -2.23
C LEU A 298 87.40 96.64 -2.57
N ARG A 299 86.17 97.13 -2.38
CA ARG A 299 85.83 98.56 -2.55
C ARG A 299 86.59 99.44 -1.56
N ARG A 300 86.68 99.03 -0.29
CA ARG A 300 87.46 99.76 0.73
C ARG A 300 88.96 99.75 0.42
N GLN A 301 89.51 98.61 0.01
CA GLN A 301 90.92 98.52 -0.40
C GLN A 301 91.21 99.42 -1.61
N LYS A 302 90.34 99.40 -2.62
CA LYS A 302 90.44 100.30 -3.78
C LYS A 302 90.50 101.77 -3.33
N MET A 303 89.60 102.18 -2.45
CA MET A 303 89.56 103.54 -1.89
C MET A 303 90.85 103.90 -1.15
N LEU A 304 91.37 103.00 -0.28
CA LEU A 304 92.61 103.24 0.46
C LEU A 304 93.84 103.35 -0.45
N ILE A 305 93.90 102.50 -1.48
CA ILE A 305 94.98 102.54 -2.47
C ILE A 305 94.90 103.85 -3.28
N GLU A 306 93.71 104.29 -3.68
CA GLU A 306 93.51 105.57 -4.38
C GLU A 306 93.92 106.76 -3.51
N ALA A 307 93.56 106.76 -2.22
CA ALA A 307 94.00 107.79 -1.27
C ALA A 307 95.52 107.81 -1.09
N SER A 308 96.15 106.63 -0.95
CA SER A 308 97.61 106.50 -0.85
C SER A 308 98.32 106.97 -2.12
N LYS A 309 97.77 106.68 -3.31
CA LYS A 309 98.30 107.19 -4.58
C LYS A 309 98.18 108.71 -4.69
N CYS A 310 97.07 109.29 -4.24
CA CYS A 310 96.93 110.74 -4.21
C CYS A 310 97.96 111.38 -3.28
N LEU A 311 98.19 110.82 -2.08
CA LEU A 311 99.22 111.29 -1.15
C LEU A 311 100.64 111.16 -1.74
N GLN A 312 100.95 110.04 -2.40
CA GLN A 312 102.23 109.83 -3.09
C GLN A 312 102.46 110.89 -4.17
N ILE A 313 101.43 111.20 -4.98
CA ILE A 313 101.52 112.24 -6.01
C ILE A 313 101.76 113.61 -5.37
N THR A 314 101.03 113.95 -4.30
CA THR A 314 101.24 115.20 -3.56
C THR A 314 102.65 115.29 -2.97
N GLU A 315 103.20 114.20 -2.44
CA GLU A 315 104.56 114.13 -1.91
C GLU A 315 105.62 114.27 -3.02
N ASP A 316 105.45 113.57 -4.14
CA ASP A 316 106.34 113.67 -5.30
C ASP A 316 106.32 115.09 -5.91
N GLU A 317 105.15 115.73 -5.96
CA GLU A 317 105.01 117.14 -6.38
C GLU A 317 105.67 118.10 -5.39
N PHE A 318 105.54 117.86 -4.09
CA PHE A 318 106.20 118.64 -3.04
C PHE A 318 107.73 118.50 -3.08
N LEU A 319 108.26 117.29 -3.28
CA LEU A 319 109.70 117.02 -3.40
C LEU A 319 110.30 117.64 -4.68
N LYS A 320 109.60 117.57 -5.81
CA LYS A 320 110.00 118.32 -7.02
C LYS A 320 110.01 119.82 -6.77
N ALA A 321 109.07 120.31 -5.97
CA ALA A 321 109.05 121.65 -5.42
C ALA A 321 109.94 121.80 -4.17
N LEU A 322 110.99 121.00 -3.99
CA LEU A 322 112.12 121.28 -3.09
C LEU A 322 113.50 121.13 -3.77
N ASP A 323 113.60 120.32 -4.84
CA ASP A 323 114.84 120.04 -5.58
C ASP A 323 115.22 121.14 -6.62
N TRP A 324 114.87 122.40 -6.34
CA TRP A 324 115.08 123.60 -7.18
C TRP A 324 115.95 124.64 -6.48
#